data_AF-A0A3S3NTE5-F1
#
_entry.id   AF-A0A3S3NTE5-F1
#
_cell.length_a   1.000
_cell.length_b   1.000
_cell.length_c   1.000
_cell.angle_alpha   90.00
_cell.angle_beta   90.00
_cell.angle_gamma   90.00
#
_symmetry.space_group_name_H-M   'P 1'
#
loop_
_entity.id
_entity.type
_entity.pdbx_description
1 polymer ?
#
loop_
_entity_poly.entity_id
_entity_poly.type
_entity_poly.pdbx_seq_one_letter_code
_entity_poly.pdbx_strand_id
1 'polypeptide(L)'
;MHELIALCGFITLLLLVGPDDRKIADINCPGCKELNARDDFDHKSVKNKIGRRDAFQKVESLKNRKKYMSSIVSLAPIEAKTVNAYEAANQTHADVTLMNSTFLNLFAYQRNSAFDLKCKKKVRKIIINALHAFGLLIKVQKFSFSFVKENSIEVTNAENLIGILPSERYKKSNDKILVIGAHYDTVYQNPGVDDNGSGSTAVLECARVLSKHKGKLDATIYFVLFDEEETGLHGSIAFVDEYLVPKVLETTNSTFVGAFIADMILSYDDTPFSAKIPDDMYQFAPEAIEIIKNNSNRGDYIAVEAREADRLLWQTLQETWSELPSQEYKLIVVKTSIPSNYWNMTENDRNSYFVMSDHASFWQSARKFPHVDTLPAVLLSDEGEYRGYQSECYHKSCDNKIQLNEKNLQFMAKVVNAVIENCEKRRCDKQKLMINYL
;
A
#
# COMPACT_ATOMS: atom_id res chain seq x y z
N MET A 1 -27.81 28.57 -12.52
CA MET A 1 -27.11 28.52 -13.83
C MET A 1 -25.58 28.59 -13.65
N HIS A 2 -25.05 27.79 -12.73
CA HIS A 2 -23.62 27.46 -12.59
C HIS A 2 -23.49 26.01 -12.06
N GLU A 3 -24.40 25.15 -12.50
CA GLU A 3 -24.38 23.68 -12.33
C GLU A 3 -23.85 22.99 -13.61
N LEU A 4 -22.99 23.66 -14.38
CA LEU A 4 -22.51 23.15 -15.68
C LEU A 4 -21.01 23.37 -15.94
N ILE A 5 -20.23 23.65 -14.88
CA ILE A 5 -18.76 23.83 -14.97
C ILE A 5 -18.00 22.80 -14.12
N ALA A 6 -18.69 21.83 -13.49
CA ALA A 6 -18.07 20.72 -12.76
C ALA A 6 -17.82 19.45 -13.63
N LEU A 7 -17.94 19.54 -14.95
CA LEU A 7 -17.70 18.42 -15.88
C LEU A 7 -16.60 18.67 -16.93
N CYS A 8 -15.87 19.79 -16.86
CA CYS A 8 -14.89 20.18 -17.89
C CYS A 8 -13.43 19.92 -17.48
N GLY A 9 -13.14 18.72 -16.98
CA GLY A 9 -11.84 18.06 -17.18
C GLY A 9 -11.85 17.08 -18.36
N PHE A 10 -13.01 16.85 -18.97
CA PHE A 10 -13.25 15.94 -20.07
C PHE A 10 -13.96 16.69 -21.21
N ILE A 11 -13.41 16.60 -22.43
CA ILE A 11 -13.96 17.06 -23.72
C ILE A 11 -13.81 18.57 -24.01
N THR A 12 -12.64 18.93 -24.56
CA THR A 12 -12.54 19.99 -25.60
C THR A 12 -11.49 19.60 -26.64
N LEU A 13 -11.86 18.77 -27.62
CA LEU A 13 -11.38 18.94 -29.01
C LEU A 13 -12.16 18.01 -29.96
N LEU A 14 -13.28 18.48 -30.49
CA LEU A 14 -13.84 18.01 -31.75
C LEU A 14 -14.63 19.16 -32.34
N LEU A 15 -14.12 19.73 -33.44
CA LEU A 15 -14.82 20.28 -34.60
C LEU A 15 -13.90 21.27 -35.32
N LEU A 16 -12.99 20.76 -36.15
CA LEU A 16 -12.70 21.34 -37.47
C LEU A 16 -12.36 20.16 -38.41
N VAL A 17 -13.37 19.73 -39.15
CA VAL A 17 -13.23 18.79 -40.27
C VAL A 17 -12.61 19.55 -41.43
N GLY A 18 -11.56 18.98 -42.02
CA GLY A 18 -11.12 19.27 -43.38
C GLY A 18 -10.69 17.95 -44.02
N PRO A 19 -11.29 17.55 -45.15
CA PRO A 19 -10.95 16.29 -45.81
C PRO A 19 -9.67 16.51 -46.62
N ASP A 20 -8.68 15.64 -46.46
CA ASP A 20 -7.81 15.34 -47.60
C ASP A 20 -7.00 14.07 -47.38
N ASP A 21 -7.18 13.17 -48.34
CA ASP A 21 -6.37 12.00 -48.62
C ASP A 21 -4.87 12.36 -48.67
N ARG A 22 -4.03 11.52 -48.05
CA ARG A 22 -2.75 11.11 -48.67
C ARG A 22 -2.08 9.92 -47.98
N LYS A 23 -2.15 8.81 -48.73
CA LYS A 23 -1.30 7.62 -48.83
C LYS A 23 -0.08 7.50 -47.91
N ILE A 24 -0.05 6.34 -47.25
CA ILE A 24 1.08 5.64 -46.64
C ILE A 24 2.23 5.50 -47.66
N ALA A 25 3.45 5.76 -47.21
CA ALA A 25 4.68 5.31 -47.86
C ALA A 25 5.59 4.63 -46.83
N ASP A 26 5.98 3.39 -47.14
CA ASP A 26 6.86 2.51 -46.39
C ASP A 26 8.28 3.08 -46.26
N ILE A 27 8.88 2.99 -45.07
CA ILE A 27 10.34 3.03 -44.90
C ILE A 27 10.74 1.91 -43.93
N ASN A 28 11.51 0.96 -44.47
CA ASN A 28 12.18 -0.15 -43.79
C ASN A 28 13.27 0.35 -42.82
N CYS A 29 13.37 -0.26 -41.64
CA CYS A 29 14.56 -0.18 -40.78
C CYS A 29 15.25 -1.56 -40.71
N PRO A 30 16.42 -1.75 -41.35
CA PRO A 30 17.19 -2.96 -41.23
C PRO A 30 18.15 -2.88 -40.03
N GLY A 31 18.15 -3.92 -39.20
CA GLY A 31 19.32 -4.29 -38.39
C GLY A 31 19.34 -3.83 -36.93
N CYS A 32 18.51 -4.42 -36.08
CA CYS A 32 18.85 -4.54 -34.66
C CYS A 32 19.72 -5.80 -34.45
N LYS A 33 21.03 -5.61 -34.30
CA LYS A 33 21.95 -6.54 -33.63
C LYS A 33 22.66 -5.80 -32.50
N GLU A 34 22.26 -6.17 -31.29
CA GLU A 34 23.06 -6.37 -30.06
C GLU A 34 24.45 -5.72 -29.86
N LEU A 35 24.58 -5.12 -28.66
CA LEU A 35 25.69 -5.14 -27.67
C LEU A 35 26.62 -3.93 -27.51
N ASN A 36 26.57 -3.42 -26.26
CA ASN A 36 27.67 -3.06 -25.34
C ASN A 36 28.50 -1.76 -25.48
N ALA A 37 28.51 -1.06 -24.32
CA ALA A 37 29.63 -0.42 -23.62
C ALA A 37 30.10 1.02 -23.96
N ARG A 38 29.99 1.84 -22.90
CA ARG A 38 30.88 2.90 -22.38
C ARG A 38 31.02 4.26 -23.09
N ASP A 39 30.87 5.28 -22.22
CA ASP A 39 31.55 6.58 -22.10
C ASP A 39 31.51 7.56 -23.29
N ASP A 40 30.82 8.69 -23.15
CA ASP A 40 31.41 9.96 -22.70
C ASP A 40 30.41 11.15 -22.75
N PHE A 41 30.69 12.16 -21.92
CA PHE A 41 29.98 13.42 -21.68
C PHE A 41 29.62 14.27 -22.93
N ASP A 42 28.49 15.00 -22.90
CA ASP A 42 28.47 16.48 -22.74
C ASP A 42 27.02 17.04 -22.75
N HIS A 43 26.78 18.04 -21.91
CA HIS A 43 25.54 18.77 -21.72
C HIS A 43 25.20 19.66 -22.93
N LYS A 44 23.93 19.65 -23.38
CA LYS A 44 23.19 20.87 -23.75
C LYS A 44 21.67 20.65 -23.85
N SER A 45 20.99 21.45 -23.05
CA SER A 45 19.56 21.77 -22.99
C SER A 45 18.70 21.55 -24.24
N VAL A 46 17.60 20.79 -24.11
CA VAL A 46 16.31 21.09 -24.77
C VAL A 46 15.17 20.64 -23.85
N LYS A 47 14.43 21.60 -23.30
CA LYS A 47 13.08 21.39 -22.77
C LYS A 47 12.21 20.87 -23.91
N ASN A 48 11.59 19.70 -23.78
CA ASN A 48 10.38 19.39 -24.55
C ASN A 48 9.47 18.40 -23.83
N LYS A 49 8.20 18.80 -23.72
CA LYS A 49 7.06 18.06 -23.19
C LYS A 49 6.90 16.75 -23.96
N ILE A 50 7.04 15.61 -23.29
CA ILE A 50 6.61 14.32 -23.82
C ILE A 50 5.19 14.08 -23.35
N GLY A 51 4.26 14.29 -24.28
CA GLY A 51 2.84 14.08 -24.07
C GLY A 51 2.46 12.59 -24.03
N ARG A 52 1.43 12.31 -23.23
CA ARG A 52 0.76 11.03 -22.94
C ARG A 52 0.06 10.35 -24.15
N ARG A 53 0.65 10.40 -25.34
CA ARG A 53 0.07 9.80 -26.57
C ARG A 53 1.19 9.11 -27.34
N ASP A 54 1.30 7.78 -27.16
CA ASP A 54 1.75 6.82 -28.20
C ASP A 54 1.94 5.37 -27.66
N ALA A 55 1.09 4.91 -26.73
CA ALA A 55 1.20 3.53 -26.21
C ALA A 55 0.26 2.50 -26.87
N PHE A 56 -0.51 2.87 -27.91
CA PHE A 56 -1.49 1.96 -28.50
C PHE A 56 -1.50 2.00 -30.04
N GLN A 57 -0.65 1.17 -30.66
CA GLN A 57 -1.03 0.16 -31.66
C GLN A 57 0.20 -0.39 -32.39
N LYS A 58 0.41 -1.73 -32.34
CA LYS A 58 0.38 -2.60 -33.54
C LYS A 58 0.54 -4.07 -33.17
N VAL A 59 -0.25 -4.89 -33.88
CA VAL A 59 -0.57 -6.32 -33.73
C VAL A 59 0.65 -7.27 -33.69
N GLU A 60 1.85 -6.78 -34.03
CA GLU A 60 3.12 -7.52 -33.93
C GLU A 60 3.54 -7.80 -32.48
N SER A 61 3.04 -7.00 -31.52
CA SER A 61 3.26 -7.20 -30.09
C SER A 61 2.61 -8.45 -29.54
N LEU A 62 1.55 -9.01 -30.15
CA LEU A 62 0.83 -10.17 -29.59
C LEU A 62 1.63 -11.48 -29.67
N LYS A 63 2.44 -11.69 -30.72
CA LYS A 63 3.34 -12.84 -30.82
C LYS A 63 4.48 -12.74 -29.81
N ASN A 64 5.03 -11.53 -29.63
CA ASN A 64 6.00 -11.24 -28.57
C ASN A 64 5.36 -11.27 -27.17
N ARG A 65 4.07 -10.94 -27.02
CA ARG A 65 3.30 -11.07 -25.78
C ARG A 65 3.16 -12.54 -25.40
N LYS A 66 2.86 -13.43 -26.34
CA LYS A 66 2.85 -14.88 -26.08
C LYS A 66 4.23 -15.40 -25.69
N LYS A 67 5.30 -14.94 -26.35
CA LYS A 67 6.69 -15.35 -26.05
C LYS A 67 7.18 -14.81 -24.69
N TYR A 68 6.90 -13.54 -24.40
CA TYR A 68 7.18 -12.85 -23.12
C TYR A 68 6.32 -13.41 -21.97
N MET A 69 5.05 -13.70 -22.22
CA MET A 69 4.17 -14.37 -21.27
C MET A 69 4.59 -15.82 -21.03
N SER A 70 5.09 -16.53 -22.04
CA SER A 70 5.64 -17.88 -21.86
C SER A 70 6.98 -17.90 -21.12
N SER A 71 7.77 -16.83 -21.19
CA SER A 71 9.03 -16.70 -20.44
C SER A 71 8.86 -16.15 -19.03
N ILE A 72 7.73 -15.49 -18.72
CA ILE A 72 7.39 -14.99 -17.37
C ILE A 72 6.45 -15.93 -16.63
N VAL A 73 5.67 -16.75 -17.34
CA VAL A 73 4.70 -17.70 -16.77
C VAL A 73 5.18 -19.13 -17.00
N SER A 74 6.34 -19.46 -16.46
CA SER A 74 6.51 -20.78 -15.86
C SER A 74 6.44 -20.61 -14.34
N LEU A 75 5.23 -20.37 -13.83
CA LEU A 75 4.98 -20.64 -12.42
C LEU A 75 5.19 -22.14 -12.26
N ALA A 76 6.33 -22.52 -11.66
CA ALA A 76 6.54 -23.90 -11.25
C ALA A 76 5.28 -24.37 -10.50
N PRO A 77 4.80 -25.59 -10.74
CA PRO A 77 3.69 -26.13 -9.97
C PRO A 77 4.04 -26.01 -8.49
N ILE A 78 3.19 -25.29 -7.76
CA ILE A 78 3.31 -25.15 -6.31
C ILE A 78 2.97 -26.52 -5.74
N GLU A 79 3.97 -27.38 -5.61
CA GLU A 79 3.88 -28.53 -4.73
C GLU A 79 3.60 -27.99 -3.32
N ALA A 80 2.62 -28.60 -2.66
CA ALA A 80 2.15 -28.21 -1.35
C ALA A 80 3.26 -28.34 -0.29
N LYS A 81 4.12 -27.33 -0.15
CA LYS A 81 5.02 -27.12 0.99
C LYS A 81 4.32 -26.38 2.13
N THR A 82 3.00 -26.51 2.26
CA THR A 82 2.13 -25.50 2.88
C THR A 82 1.94 -25.58 4.39
N VAL A 83 2.58 -26.51 5.10
CA VAL A 83 2.51 -26.59 6.58
C VAL A 83 3.91 -26.53 7.21
N ASN A 84 4.87 -27.26 6.62
CA ASN A 84 6.21 -27.40 7.19
C ASN A 84 7.04 -26.09 7.19
N ALA A 85 6.83 -25.21 6.20
CA ALA A 85 7.58 -23.94 6.13
C ALA A 85 7.14 -22.92 7.18
N TYR A 86 5.83 -22.85 7.50
CA TYR A 86 5.32 -21.93 8.51
C TYR A 86 5.63 -22.40 9.93
N GLU A 87 5.70 -23.71 10.17
CA GLU A 87 6.06 -24.28 11.47
C GLU A 87 7.55 -24.13 11.78
N ALA A 88 8.41 -24.19 10.76
CA ALA A 88 9.86 -24.01 10.90
C ALA A 88 10.31 -22.54 11.03
N ALA A 89 9.45 -21.58 10.67
CA ALA A 89 9.75 -20.15 10.77
C ALA A 89 9.85 -19.67 12.23
N ASN A 90 10.44 -18.50 12.45
CA ASN A 90 10.38 -17.84 13.77
C ASN A 90 8.91 -17.60 14.17
N GLN A 91 8.47 -18.15 15.31
CA GLN A 91 7.06 -18.10 15.72
C GLN A 91 6.68 -16.85 16.52
N THR A 92 7.65 -16.06 16.98
CA THR A 92 7.41 -14.89 17.85
C THR A 92 7.73 -13.56 17.16
N HIS A 93 8.49 -13.59 16.07
CA HIS A 93 8.90 -12.40 15.33
C HIS A 93 8.83 -12.68 13.82
N ALA A 94 8.95 -11.61 13.04
CA ALA A 94 9.14 -11.65 11.61
C ALA A 94 10.31 -12.57 11.22
N ASP A 95 10.08 -13.40 10.21
CA ASP A 95 11.05 -14.32 9.62
C ASP A 95 11.43 -13.83 8.21
N VAL A 96 12.63 -13.26 8.10
CA VAL A 96 13.15 -12.68 6.86
C VAL A 96 13.20 -13.69 5.71
N THR A 97 13.49 -14.96 5.99
CA THR A 97 13.54 -16.01 4.96
C THR A 97 12.14 -16.29 4.41
N LEU A 98 11.15 -16.38 5.30
CA LEU A 98 9.76 -16.56 4.93
C LEU A 98 9.19 -15.34 4.21
N MET A 99 9.49 -14.13 4.66
CA MET A 99 9.09 -12.89 3.98
C MET A 99 9.64 -12.84 2.56
N ASN A 100 10.93 -13.11 2.37
CA ASN A 100 11.55 -13.17 1.04
C ASN A 100 10.88 -14.23 0.15
N SER A 101 10.59 -15.42 0.70
CA SER A 101 9.83 -16.45 -0.01
C SER A 101 8.43 -15.98 -0.39
N THR A 102 7.76 -15.24 0.49
CA THR A 102 6.42 -14.68 0.25
C THR A 102 6.46 -13.69 -0.93
N PHE A 103 7.45 -12.79 -0.98
CA PHE A 103 7.65 -11.91 -2.12
C PHE A 103 7.83 -12.68 -3.43
N LEU A 104 8.82 -13.57 -3.49
CA LEU A 104 9.19 -14.28 -4.71
C LEU A 104 8.06 -15.15 -5.28
N ASN A 105 7.14 -15.60 -4.42
CA ASN A 105 6.03 -16.46 -4.81
C ASN A 105 4.72 -15.71 -5.07
N LEU A 106 4.51 -14.54 -4.47
CA LEU A 106 3.22 -13.83 -4.51
C LEU A 106 3.34 -12.40 -5.00
N PHE A 107 4.26 -11.63 -4.44
CA PHE A 107 4.25 -10.17 -4.59
C PHE A 107 5.32 -9.63 -5.54
N ALA A 108 6.08 -10.51 -6.21
CA ALA A 108 7.00 -10.16 -7.29
C ALA A 108 6.36 -10.18 -8.69
N TYR A 109 5.03 -10.23 -8.77
CA TYR A 109 4.27 -10.33 -10.03
C TYR A 109 3.12 -9.33 -10.07
N GLN A 110 2.67 -8.96 -11.27
CA GLN A 110 1.52 -8.08 -11.49
C GLN A 110 0.26 -8.58 -10.79
N ARG A 111 -0.45 -7.68 -10.11
CA ARG A 111 -1.74 -7.97 -9.47
C ARG A 111 -2.81 -6.97 -9.92
N ASN A 112 -2.65 -6.39 -11.10
CA ASN A 112 -3.61 -5.50 -11.74
C ASN A 112 -4.71 -6.28 -12.50
N SER A 113 -5.98 -5.94 -12.26
CA SER A 113 -7.15 -6.59 -12.87
C SER A 113 -7.18 -6.45 -14.40
N ALA A 114 -6.77 -5.31 -14.95
CA ALA A 114 -6.76 -5.05 -16.39
C ALA A 114 -5.56 -5.69 -17.10
N PHE A 115 -4.47 -5.98 -16.37
CA PHE A 115 -3.29 -6.65 -16.93
C PHE A 115 -3.47 -8.17 -16.99
N ASP A 116 -3.74 -8.81 -15.85
CA ASP A 116 -3.92 -10.27 -15.75
C ASP A 116 -4.82 -10.65 -14.57
N LEU A 117 -6.14 -10.57 -14.80
CA LEU A 117 -7.15 -10.98 -13.82
C LEU A 117 -6.99 -12.45 -13.37
N LYS A 118 -6.46 -13.33 -14.23
CA LYS A 118 -6.26 -14.75 -13.86
C LYS A 118 -5.14 -14.88 -12.84
N CYS A 119 -4.04 -14.14 -13.03
CA CYS A 119 -2.95 -14.08 -12.06
C CYS A 119 -3.41 -13.44 -10.74
N LYS A 120 -4.09 -12.29 -10.78
CA LYS A 120 -4.69 -11.66 -9.59
C LYS A 120 -5.57 -12.61 -8.80
N LYS A 121 -6.48 -13.34 -9.46
CA LYS A 121 -7.33 -14.36 -8.82
C LYS A 121 -6.54 -15.52 -8.21
N LYS A 122 -5.44 -15.95 -8.84
CA LYS A 122 -4.55 -16.97 -8.27
C LYS A 122 -3.88 -16.47 -6.99
N VAL A 123 -3.37 -15.24 -7.01
CA VAL A 123 -2.76 -14.59 -5.83
C VAL A 123 -3.79 -14.48 -4.69
N ARG A 124 -5.01 -13.99 -4.95
CA ARG A 124 -6.10 -13.95 -3.96
C ARG A 124 -6.33 -15.31 -3.29
N LYS A 125 -6.41 -16.38 -4.08
CA LYS A 125 -6.61 -17.73 -3.56
C LYS A 125 -5.48 -18.16 -2.64
N ILE A 126 -4.22 -17.86 -2.99
CA ILE A 126 -3.08 -18.23 -2.16
C ILE A 126 -3.07 -17.44 -0.86
N ILE A 127 -3.35 -16.13 -0.91
CA ILE A 127 -3.50 -15.27 0.28
C ILE A 127 -4.59 -15.81 1.22
N ILE A 128 -5.78 -16.10 0.69
CA ILE A 128 -6.89 -16.67 1.47
C ILE A 128 -6.48 -17.99 2.13
N ASN A 129 -5.80 -18.86 1.39
CA ASN A 129 -5.33 -20.13 1.92
C ASN A 129 -4.29 -19.94 3.03
N ALA A 130 -3.38 -18.97 2.90
CA ALA A 130 -2.39 -18.66 3.93
C ALA A 130 -3.07 -18.15 5.21
N LEU A 131 -3.96 -17.17 5.10
CA LEU A 131 -4.74 -16.66 6.25
C LEU A 131 -5.54 -17.78 6.93
N HIS A 132 -6.15 -18.67 6.14
CA HIS A 132 -6.88 -19.82 6.67
C HIS A 132 -5.95 -20.81 7.38
N ALA A 133 -4.76 -21.07 6.83
CA ALA A 133 -3.75 -21.94 7.45
C ALA A 133 -3.24 -21.39 8.78
N PHE A 134 -3.28 -20.06 8.99
CA PHE A 134 -3.00 -19.43 10.28
C PHE A 134 -4.15 -19.59 11.30
N GLY A 135 -5.26 -20.23 10.93
CA GLY A 135 -6.41 -20.47 11.82
C GLY A 135 -7.29 -19.25 12.04
N LEU A 136 -7.23 -18.28 11.12
CA LEU A 136 -8.06 -17.07 11.10
C LEU A 136 -9.44 -17.34 10.50
N LEU A 137 -10.44 -16.58 10.93
CA LEU A 137 -11.72 -16.56 10.23
C LEU A 137 -11.56 -15.74 8.94
N ILE A 138 -12.10 -16.22 7.83
CA ILE A 138 -11.92 -15.58 6.53
C ILE A 138 -13.19 -14.89 6.08
N LYS A 139 -13.04 -13.65 5.62
CA LYS A 139 -14.08 -12.91 4.90
C LYS A 139 -13.50 -12.38 3.60
N VAL A 140 -14.23 -12.59 2.51
CA VAL A 140 -14.02 -11.86 1.26
C VAL A 140 -15.13 -10.83 1.15
N GLN A 141 -14.77 -9.54 1.12
CA GLN A 141 -15.71 -8.47 0.87
C GLN A 141 -15.71 -8.18 -0.62
N LYS A 142 -16.82 -8.52 -1.28
CA LYS A 142 -17.05 -8.14 -2.67
C LYS A 142 -17.71 -6.76 -2.70
N PHE A 143 -17.23 -5.91 -3.57
CA PHE A 143 -17.79 -4.58 -3.80
C PHE A 143 -17.69 -4.22 -5.29
N SER A 144 -18.42 -3.19 -5.68
CA SER A 144 -18.41 -2.67 -7.04
C SER A 144 -18.23 -1.16 -6.98
N PHE A 145 -17.47 -0.62 -7.92
CA PHE A 145 -17.28 0.81 -8.09
C PHE A 145 -17.39 1.17 -9.57
N SER A 146 -17.65 2.44 -9.83
CA SER A 146 -17.87 2.95 -11.17
C SER A 146 -16.85 4.04 -11.48
N PHE A 147 -16.30 4.01 -12.68
CA PHE A 147 -15.49 5.11 -13.20
C PHE A 147 -15.98 5.54 -14.57
N VAL A 148 -15.74 6.82 -14.88
CA VAL A 148 -16.09 7.39 -16.18
C VAL A 148 -14.93 7.14 -17.13
N LYS A 149 -15.24 6.50 -18.25
CA LYS A 149 -14.30 6.28 -19.35
C LYS A 149 -14.92 6.80 -20.64
N GLU A 150 -14.30 7.86 -21.14
CA GLU A 150 -14.81 8.64 -22.27
C GLU A 150 -16.26 9.08 -22.00
N ASN A 151 -17.23 8.47 -22.68
CA ASN A 151 -18.66 8.78 -22.58
C ASN A 151 -19.48 7.63 -21.97
N SER A 152 -18.83 6.71 -21.26
CA SER A 152 -19.46 5.54 -20.64
C SER A 152 -19.08 5.39 -19.17
N ILE A 153 -20.01 4.85 -18.37
CA ILE A 153 -19.75 4.45 -17.00
C ILE A 153 -19.38 2.96 -17.03
N GLU A 154 -18.14 2.63 -16.68
CA GLU A 154 -17.72 1.24 -16.52
C GLU A 154 -17.87 0.87 -15.04
N VAL A 155 -18.54 -0.25 -14.77
CA VAL A 155 -18.68 -0.83 -13.41
C VAL A 155 -17.66 -1.95 -13.26
N THR A 156 -16.79 -1.83 -12.27
CA THR A 156 -15.77 -2.83 -11.94
C THR A 156 -16.10 -3.52 -10.62
N ASN A 157 -15.83 -4.83 -10.57
CA ASN A 157 -16.02 -5.65 -9.37
C ASN A 157 -14.66 -5.98 -8.77
N ALA A 158 -14.52 -5.79 -7.46
CA ALA A 158 -13.30 -5.99 -6.72
C ALA A 158 -13.54 -6.71 -5.39
N GLU A 159 -12.46 -7.17 -4.76
CA GLU A 159 -12.52 -8.06 -3.60
C GLU A 159 -11.44 -7.74 -2.57
N ASN A 160 -11.83 -7.20 -1.42
CA ASN A 160 -10.95 -7.13 -0.26
C ASN A 160 -10.85 -8.52 0.39
N LEU A 161 -9.65 -8.86 0.86
CA LEU A 161 -9.36 -10.12 1.55
C LEU A 161 -9.14 -9.85 3.03
N ILE A 162 -9.93 -10.49 3.90
CA ILE A 162 -9.96 -10.18 5.33
C ILE A 162 -9.72 -11.46 6.14
N GLY A 163 -8.63 -11.48 6.90
CA GLY A 163 -8.38 -12.45 7.97
C GLY A 163 -8.77 -11.86 9.32
N ILE A 164 -9.48 -12.61 10.15
CA ILE A 164 -9.98 -12.13 11.44
C ILE A 164 -9.42 -13.02 12.55
N LEU A 165 -8.68 -12.41 13.47
CA LEU A 165 -8.25 -13.02 14.72
C LEU A 165 -9.20 -12.56 15.84
N PRO A 166 -10.13 -13.43 16.27
CA PRO A 166 -11.13 -13.05 17.27
C PRO A 166 -10.50 -12.88 18.66
N SER A 167 -10.91 -11.81 19.36
CA SER A 167 -10.75 -11.70 20.82
C SER A 167 -11.77 -12.60 21.55
N GLU A 168 -11.68 -12.68 22.88
CA GLU A 168 -12.72 -13.28 23.71
C GLU A 168 -14.08 -12.55 23.62
N ARG A 169 -14.06 -11.28 23.18
CA ARG A 169 -15.23 -10.42 22.98
C ARG A 169 -15.71 -10.39 21.53
N TYR A 170 -15.14 -11.19 20.63
CA TYR A 170 -15.57 -11.23 19.24
C TYR A 170 -17.09 -11.42 19.10
N LYS A 171 -17.71 -10.51 18.33
CA LYS A 171 -19.17 -10.41 18.11
C LYS A 171 -20.01 -10.11 19.37
N LYS A 172 -19.40 -9.67 20.46
CA LYS A 172 -20.09 -9.23 21.69
C LYS A 172 -20.04 -7.71 21.82
N SER A 173 -20.95 -7.17 22.63
CA SER A 173 -20.94 -5.75 22.95
C SER A 173 -19.61 -5.31 23.57
N ASN A 174 -19.14 -4.12 23.19
CA ASN A 174 -17.89 -3.51 23.66
C ASN A 174 -16.62 -4.31 23.31
N ASP A 175 -16.61 -5.06 22.19
CA ASP A 175 -15.36 -5.57 21.62
C ASP A 175 -14.45 -4.40 21.20
N LYS A 176 -13.14 -4.65 21.14
CA LYS A 176 -12.15 -3.71 20.64
C LYS A 176 -11.70 -4.16 19.26
N ILE A 177 -11.63 -3.24 18.31
CA ILE A 177 -11.28 -3.56 16.92
C ILE A 177 -9.96 -2.88 16.56
N LEU A 178 -8.99 -3.66 16.08
CA LEU A 178 -7.75 -3.16 15.47
C LEU A 178 -7.69 -3.66 14.02
N VAL A 179 -7.21 -2.80 13.12
CA VAL A 179 -6.94 -3.16 11.73
C VAL A 179 -5.43 -3.12 11.47
N ILE A 180 -4.93 -4.14 10.78
CA ILE A 180 -3.60 -4.14 10.17
C ILE A 180 -3.83 -4.36 8.67
N GLY A 181 -3.47 -3.41 7.83
CA GLY A 181 -3.84 -3.43 6.42
C GLY A 181 -2.79 -2.92 5.46
N ALA A 182 -2.98 -3.27 4.19
CA ALA A 182 -2.21 -2.81 3.02
C ALA A 182 -3.02 -3.15 1.76
N HIS A 183 -2.75 -2.53 0.62
CA HIS A 183 -3.33 -3.00 -0.64
C HIS A 183 -2.48 -4.10 -1.28
N TYR A 184 -3.13 -4.98 -2.04
CA TYR A 184 -2.45 -6.09 -2.73
C TYR A 184 -2.54 -6.01 -4.25
N ASP A 185 -3.27 -5.05 -4.80
CA ASP A 185 -3.21 -4.79 -6.23
C ASP A 185 -1.92 -4.08 -6.64
N THR A 186 -1.79 -3.74 -7.91
CA THR A 186 -0.63 -3.02 -8.46
C THR A 186 -1.11 -2.11 -9.58
N VAL A 187 -0.31 -1.07 -9.87
CA VAL A 187 -0.40 -0.37 -11.15
C VAL A 187 -0.21 -1.34 -12.34
N TYR A 188 -0.81 -0.98 -13.47
CA TYR A 188 -0.64 -1.67 -14.74
C TYR A 188 0.84 -1.76 -15.16
N GLN A 189 1.35 -2.97 -15.41
CA GLN A 189 2.75 -3.22 -15.80
C GLN A 189 3.80 -2.84 -14.72
N ASN A 190 3.40 -2.69 -13.45
CA ASN A 190 4.29 -2.65 -12.28
C ASN A 190 4.21 -3.94 -11.42
N PRO A 191 5.30 -4.73 -11.25
CA PRO A 191 5.29 -5.90 -10.37
C PRO A 191 4.93 -5.55 -8.92
N GLY A 192 5.24 -4.32 -8.50
CA GLY A 192 4.82 -3.77 -7.23
C GLY A 192 5.41 -4.53 -6.07
N VAL A 193 6.74 -4.68 -6.05
CA VAL A 193 7.43 -5.37 -4.96
C VAL A 193 7.43 -4.49 -3.73
N ASP A 194 7.79 -3.22 -3.88
CA ASP A 194 7.63 -2.27 -2.80
C ASP A 194 6.20 -1.72 -2.74
N ASP A 195 5.60 -1.41 -3.90
CA ASP A 195 4.27 -0.80 -4.05
C ASP A 195 3.20 -1.78 -4.63
N ASN A 196 2.45 -2.50 -3.81
CA ASN A 196 2.56 -2.61 -2.35
C ASN A 196 2.70 -4.06 -1.88
N GLY A 197 3.63 -4.75 -2.54
CA GLY A 197 4.03 -6.11 -2.17
C GLY A 197 4.63 -6.17 -0.76
N SER A 198 5.27 -5.08 -0.32
CA SER A 198 5.91 -4.96 0.98
C SER A 198 4.86 -4.89 2.09
N GLY A 199 3.94 -3.93 2.03
CA GLY A 199 2.83 -3.83 2.98
C GLY A 199 1.98 -5.10 3.01
N SER A 200 1.67 -5.67 1.85
CA SER A 200 0.95 -6.94 1.76
C SER A 200 1.68 -8.11 2.45
N THR A 201 2.99 -8.19 2.29
CA THR A 201 3.82 -9.20 2.97
C THR A 201 3.85 -8.97 4.49
N ALA A 202 3.93 -7.73 4.94
CA ALA A 202 3.87 -7.39 6.36
C ALA A 202 2.54 -7.78 7.00
N VAL A 203 1.40 -7.55 6.32
CA VAL A 203 0.08 -7.98 6.81
C VAL A 203 0.03 -9.49 7.01
N LEU A 204 0.54 -10.27 6.04
CA LEU A 204 0.59 -11.74 6.15
C LEU A 204 1.51 -12.21 7.27
N GLU A 205 2.64 -11.53 7.48
CA GLU A 205 3.61 -11.91 8.50
C GLU A 205 3.11 -11.56 9.92
N CYS A 206 2.51 -10.37 10.10
CA CYS A 206 1.78 -10.01 11.31
C CYS A 206 0.66 -11.04 11.59
N ALA A 207 -0.11 -11.43 10.58
CA ALA A 207 -1.17 -12.41 10.71
C ALA A 207 -0.64 -13.77 11.18
N ARG A 208 0.49 -14.22 10.62
CA ARG A 208 1.13 -15.49 10.98
C ARG A 208 1.57 -15.50 12.44
N VAL A 209 2.28 -14.46 12.89
CA VAL A 209 2.81 -14.40 14.26
C VAL A 209 1.69 -14.17 15.27
N LEU A 210 0.86 -13.15 15.08
CA LEU A 210 -0.21 -12.81 16.03
C LEU A 210 -1.29 -13.90 16.15
N SER A 211 -1.48 -14.74 15.13
CA SER A 211 -2.39 -15.89 15.22
C SER A 211 -2.05 -16.86 16.36
N LYS A 212 -0.77 -16.91 16.79
CA LYS A 212 -0.30 -17.73 17.93
C LYS A 212 -0.80 -17.19 19.28
N HIS A 213 -1.32 -15.97 19.30
CA HIS A 213 -1.88 -15.28 20.46
C HIS A 213 -3.41 -15.31 20.48
N LYS A 214 -4.03 -16.21 19.69
CA LYS A 214 -5.48 -16.41 19.68
C LYS A 214 -6.05 -16.59 21.09
N GLY A 215 -7.04 -15.77 21.43
CA GLY A 215 -7.68 -15.74 22.74
C GLY A 215 -6.89 -15.02 23.84
N LYS A 216 -5.73 -14.42 23.54
CA LYS A 216 -4.90 -13.69 24.52
C LYS A 216 -4.88 -12.16 24.32
N LEU A 217 -5.37 -11.68 23.18
CA LEU A 217 -5.41 -10.26 22.84
C LEU A 217 -6.77 -9.65 23.23
N ASP A 218 -6.75 -8.42 23.73
CA ASP A 218 -7.96 -7.73 24.21
C ASP A 218 -8.79 -7.13 23.05
N ALA A 219 -8.27 -7.18 21.82
CA ALA A 219 -8.93 -6.71 20.60
C ALA A 219 -9.04 -7.81 19.54
N THR A 220 -10.14 -7.79 18.79
CA THR A 220 -10.27 -8.53 17.54
C THR A 220 -9.44 -7.82 16.48
N ILE A 221 -8.51 -8.53 15.87
CA ILE A 221 -7.64 -7.98 14.82
C ILE A 221 -8.17 -8.38 13.45
N TYR A 222 -8.32 -7.39 12.57
CA TYR A 222 -8.64 -7.57 11.16
C TYR A 222 -7.37 -7.34 10.34
N PHE A 223 -6.88 -8.40 9.71
CA PHE A 223 -5.82 -8.35 8.71
C PHE A 223 -6.48 -8.13 7.35
N VAL A 224 -6.30 -6.96 6.75
CA VAL A 224 -7.03 -6.56 5.55
C VAL A 224 -6.08 -6.31 4.40
N LEU A 225 -6.32 -7.01 3.29
CA LEU A 225 -5.67 -6.72 2.02
C LEU A 225 -6.69 -6.06 1.11
N PHE A 226 -6.53 -4.74 0.93
CA PHE A 226 -7.40 -3.89 0.12
C PHE A 226 -7.15 -4.10 -1.38
N ASP A 227 -8.20 -3.94 -2.16
CA ASP A 227 -8.17 -4.09 -3.61
C ASP A 227 -8.48 -2.76 -4.30
N GLU A 228 -7.82 -2.48 -5.41
CA GLU A 228 -8.05 -1.31 -6.25
C GLU A 228 -7.76 0.01 -5.51
N GLU A 229 -6.67 0.03 -4.73
CA GLU A 229 -6.09 1.24 -4.14
C GLU A 229 -5.63 2.19 -5.25
N GLU A 230 -4.91 1.61 -6.23
CA GLU A 230 -4.19 2.27 -7.32
C GLU A 230 -5.10 3.02 -8.30
N THR A 231 -6.40 2.80 -8.17
CA THR A 231 -7.44 3.43 -9.01
C THR A 231 -8.36 4.37 -8.24
N GLY A 232 -8.10 4.57 -6.93
CA GLY A 232 -8.80 5.55 -6.11
C GLY A 232 -9.28 5.03 -4.76
N LEU A 233 -8.45 4.26 -4.03
CA LEU A 233 -8.71 3.78 -2.67
C LEU A 233 -10.00 2.96 -2.54
N HIS A 234 -10.48 2.34 -3.63
CA HIS A 234 -11.84 1.80 -3.66
C HIS A 234 -12.04 0.67 -2.64
N GLY A 235 -11.00 -0.14 -2.41
CA GLY A 235 -10.99 -1.20 -1.42
C GLY A 235 -11.13 -0.68 0.01
N SER A 236 -10.29 0.26 0.44
CA SER A 236 -10.36 0.79 1.80
C SER A 236 -11.62 1.61 2.04
N ILE A 237 -12.08 2.39 1.04
CA ILE A 237 -13.37 3.09 1.11
C ILE A 237 -14.50 2.07 1.33
N ALA A 238 -14.60 1.03 0.48
CA ALA A 238 -15.63 0.01 0.63
C ALA A 238 -15.53 -0.73 1.96
N PHE A 239 -14.32 -1.01 2.44
CA PHE A 239 -14.11 -1.65 3.74
C PHE A 239 -14.67 -0.80 4.88
N VAL A 240 -14.31 0.49 4.96
CA VAL A 240 -14.81 1.40 5.99
C VAL A 240 -16.33 1.57 5.87
N ASP A 241 -16.79 1.89 4.66
CA ASP A 241 -18.14 2.38 4.38
C ASP A 241 -19.22 1.30 4.32
N GLU A 242 -18.85 0.04 4.07
CA GLU A 242 -19.82 -1.05 3.87
C GLU A 242 -19.60 -2.25 4.80
N TYR A 243 -18.47 -2.29 5.50
CA TYR A 243 -18.12 -3.43 6.35
C TYR A 243 -17.75 -3.02 7.78
N LEU A 244 -16.65 -2.30 7.98
CA LEU A 244 -16.14 -1.97 9.30
C LEU A 244 -17.17 -1.20 10.13
N VAL A 245 -17.64 -0.05 9.66
CA VAL A 245 -18.59 0.76 10.44
C VAL A 245 -19.94 0.04 10.60
N PRO A 246 -20.68 -0.29 9.52
CA PRO A 246 -22.04 -0.79 9.66
C PRO A 246 -22.13 -2.23 10.18
N LYS A 247 -21.19 -3.11 9.81
CA LYS A 247 -21.29 -4.57 10.10
C LYS A 247 -20.42 -5.01 11.27
N VAL A 248 -19.44 -4.22 11.68
CA VAL A 248 -18.61 -4.49 12.85
C VAL A 248 -18.94 -3.51 13.95
N LEU A 249 -18.58 -2.23 13.82
CA LEU A 249 -18.66 -1.27 14.92
C LEU A 249 -20.08 -1.03 15.42
N GLU A 250 -21.02 -0.73 14.53
CA GLU A 250 -22.40 -0.43 14.91
C GLU A 250 -23.16 -1.67 15.39
N THR A 251 -22.95 -2.81 14.73
CA THR A 251 -23.66 -4.06 15.06
C THR A 251 -23.30 -4.56 16.47
N THR A 252 -22.05 -4.38 16.90
CA THR A 252 -21.58 -4.88 18.20
C THR A 252 -21.23 -3.77 19.19
N ASN A 253 -21.59 -2.52 18.91
CA ASN A 253 -21.21 -1.35 19.72
C ASN A 253 -19.72 -1.41 20.12
N SER A 254 -18.86 -1.73 19.15
CA SER A 254 -17.45 -1.95 19.41
C SER A 254 -16.66 -0.65 19.43
N THR A 255 -15.60 -0.62 20.23
CA THR A 255 -14.63 0.47 20.22
C THR A 255 -13.60 0.22 19.14
N PHE A 256 -13.47 1.13 18.18
CA PHE A 256 -12.36 1.12 17.24
C PHE A 256 -11.10 1.64 17.93
N VAL A 257 -10.06 0.80 18.02
CA VAL A 257 -8.77 1.13 18.64
C VAL A 257 -7.92 1.90 17.65
N GLY A 258 -7.85 1.41 16.41
CA GLY A 258 -7.18 2.10 15.31
C GLY A 258 -6.80 1.19 14.16
N ALA A 259 -6.04 1.72 13.20
CA ALA A 259 -5.48 0.99 12.08
C ALA A 259 -3.98 1.28 11.89
N PHE A 260 -3.19 0.23 11.67
CA PHE A 260 -1.85 0.32 11.07
C PHE A 260 -1.97 -0.04 9.59
N ILE A 261 -1.81 0.95 8.72
CA ILE A 261 -1.83 0.74 7.27
C ILE A 261 -0.38 0.80 6.79
N ALA A 262 0.06 -0.19 6.03
CA ALA A 262 1.40 -0.25 5.47
C ALA A 262 1.36 0.01 3.97
N ASP A 263 2.20 0.91 3.52
CA ASP A 263 2.35 1.23 2.10
C ASP A 263 3.77 1.61 1.77
N MET A 264 4.42 0.80 0.94
CA MET A 264 5.84 0.89 0.61
C MET A 264 6.71 0.89 1.88
N ILE A 265 7.19 -0.26 2.33
CA ILE A 265 7.93 -0.41 3.60
C ILE A 265 9.21 -1.24 3.47
N LEU A 266 9.78 -1.31 2.27
CA LEU A 266 10.94 -2.12 1.93
C LEU A 266 12.21 -1.29 1.66
N SER A 267 12.08 -0.13 1.04
CA SER A 267 13.18 0.71 0.55
C SER A 267 13.95 1.35 1.71
N TYR A 268 15.14 0.80 1.99
CA TYR A 268 16.09 1.36 2.94
C TYR A 268 17.32 1.91 2.19
N ASP A 269 17.64 3.17 2.41
CA ASP A 269 18.81 3.82 1.80
C ASP A 269 19.46 4.80 2.78
N ASP A 270 20.52 4.34 3.44
CA ASP A 270 21.31 5.16 4.35
C ASP A 270 22.34 6.03 3.66
N THR A 271 22.34 6.21 2.33
CA THR A 271 23.25 7.15 1.68
C THR A 271 22.79 8.60 1.88
N PRO A 272 23.71 9.58 2.05
CA PRO A 272 23.30 10.97 2.22
C PRO A 272 22.51 11.46 1.01
N PHE A 273 21.43 12.20 1.25
CA PHE A 273 20.52 12.72 0.21
C PHE A 273 19.74 11.68 -0.60
N SER A 274 19.61 10.45 -0.09
CA SER A 274 18.75 9.42 -0.70
C SER A 274 17.25 9.71 -0.53
N ALA A 275 16.85 10.48 0.47
CA ALA A 275 15.46 10.91 0.67
C ALA A 275 15.22 12.34 0.18
N LYS A 276 14.18 12.52 -0.63
CA LYS A 276 13.63 13.84 -1.01
C LYS A 276 12.47 14.18 -0.07
N ILE A 277 12.36 15.45 0.30
CA ILE A 277 11.27 15.91 1.18
C ILE A 277 10.11 16.38 0.29
N PRO A 278 8.90 15.81 0.42
CA PRO A 278 7.69 16.29 -0.25
C PRO A 278 7.40 17.76 0.09
N ASP A 279 6.94 18.54 -0.90
CA ASP A 279 6.62 19.96 -0.72
C ASP A 279 5.60 20.19 0.42
N ASP A 280 4.61 19.29 0.49
CA ASP A 280 3.56 19.27 1.49
C ASP A 280 4.09 19.12 2.93
N MET A 281 5.21 18.43 3.16
CA MET A 281 5.77 18.29 4.51
C MET A 281 6.28 19.61 5.08
N TYR A 282 6.71 20.57 4.24
CA TYR A 282 7.24 21.86 4.71
C TYR A 282 6.22 22.68 5.48
N GLN A 283 4.94 22.55 5.11
CA GLN A 283 3.86 23.25 5.78
C GLN A 283 3.32 22.46 6.98
N PHE A 284 3.25 21.14 6.87
CA PHE A 284 2.44 20.32 7.77
C PHE A 284 3.23 19.47 8.76
N ALA A 285 4.53 19.20 8.50
CA ALA A 285 5.37 18.35 9.34
C ALA A 285 6.81 18.91 9.55
N PRO A 286 6.96 20.16 10.05
CA PRO A 286 8.26 20.82 10.16
C PRO A 286 9.24 20.10 11.10
N GLU A 287 8.73 19.45 12.17
CA GLU A 287 9.56 18.68 13.12
C GLU A 287 10.25 17.48 12.43
N ALA A 288 9.51 16.75 11.59
CA ALA A 288 10.06 15.62 10.84
C ALA A 288 11.14 16.07 9.85
N ILE A 289 10.93 17.21 9.19
CA ILE A 289 11.90 17.80 8.28
C ILE A 289 13.22 18.13 8.96
N GLU A 290 13.17 18.68 10.18
CA GLU A 290 14.38 19.00 10.93
C GLU A 290 15.18 17.72 11.24
N ILE A 291 14.50 16.65 11.65
CA ILE A 291 15.13 15.34 11.91
C ILE A 291 15.79 14.79 10.64
N ILE A 292 15.07 14.81 9.50
CA ILE A 292 15.57 14.30 8.21
C ILE A 292 16.78 15.10 7.76
N LYS A 293 16.72 16.43 7.81
CA LYS A 293 17.82 17.33 7.43
C LYS A 293 19.05 17.17 8.30
N ASN A 294 18.85 17.07 9.62
CA ASN A 294 19.94 16.84 10.56
C ASN A 294 20.60 15.48 10.36
N ASN A 295 19.89 14.52 9.77
CA ASN A 295 20.42 13.22 9.36
C ASN A 295 20.95 13.20 7.91
N SER A 296 21.27 14.35 7.32
CA SER A 296 21.78 14.47 5.94
C SER A 296 20.83 13.89 4.88
N ASN A 297 19.51 14.01 5.08
CA ASN A 297 18.48 13.54 4.15
C ASN A 297 18.64 12.06 3.75
N ARG A 298 19.01 11.20 4.70
CA ARG A 298 19.06 9.74 4.48
C ARG A 298 17.65 9.15 4.60
N GLY A 299 17.29 8.25 3.69
CA GLY A 299 16.11 7.38 3.76
C GLY A 299 16.35 6.13 4.60
N ASP A 300 16.88 6.29 5.81
CA ASP A 300 17.19 5.21 6.76
C ASP A 300 16.11 5.05 7.85
N TYR A 301 14.90 5.55 7.57
CA TYR A 301 13.79 5.59 8.50
C TYR A 301 12.50 5.02 7.92
N ILE A 302 11.61 4.55 8.79
CA ILE A 302 10.18 4.40 8.46
C ILE A 302 9.44 5.67 8.92
N ALA A 303 8.63 6.25 8.04
CA ALA A 303 7.71 7.31 8.34
C ALA A 303 6.43 6.73 8.97
N VAL A 304 5.97 7.35 10.04
CA VAL A 304 4.64 7.12 10.62
C VAL A 304 3.83 8.37 10.39
N GLU A 305 3.06 8.41 9.30
CA GLU A 305 2.17 9.54 9.03
C GLU A 305 0.95 9.45 9.92
N ALA A 306 0.69 10.53 10.65
CA ALA A 306 -0.33 10.53 11.69
C ALA A 306 -0.81 11.94 12.02
N ARG A 307 -2.00 12.02 12.61
CA ARG A 307 -2.54 13.23 13.24
C ARG A 307 -2.40 13.15 14.75
N GLU A 308 -2.68 14.26 15.43
CA GLU A 308 -2.85 14.24 16.89
C GLU A 308 -4.03 13.37 17.34
N ALA A 309 -5.06 13.20 16.50
CA ALA A 309 -6.16 12.26 16.76
C ALA A 309 -5.68 10.79 16.79
N ASP A 310 -4.56 10.49 16.13
CA ASP A 310 -3.96 9.17 16.03
C ASP A 310 -2.84 8.96 17.07
N ARG A 311 -2.67 9.92 18.01
CA ARG A 311 -1.61 9.96 19.05
C ARG A 311 -1.28 8.62 19.64
N LEU A 312 -2.32 7.90 20.00
CA LEU A 312 -2.14 6.67 20.72
C LEU A 312 -1.43 5.59 19.89
N LEU A 313 -1.71 5.53 18.60
CA LEU A 313 -1.12 4.54 17.70
C LEU A 313 0.38 4.84 17.49
N TRP A 314 0.72 6.07 17.11
CA TRP A 314 2.11 6.39 16.80
C TRP A 314 3.01 6.45 18.02
N GLN A 315 2.51 6.90 19.19
CA GLN A 315 3.32 6.91 20.43
C GLN A 315 3.72 5.50 20.83
N THR A 316 2.75 4.60 20.83
CA THR A 316 2.97 3.22 21.29
C THR A 316 3.80 2.43 20.28
N LEU A 317 3.67 2.73 18.99
CA LEU A 317 4.54 2.18 17.96
C LEU A 317 5.98 2.70 18.12
N GLN A 318 6.17 3.99 18.42
CA GLN A 318 7.50 4.56 18.68
C GLN A 318 8.15 3.96 19.93
N GLU A 319 7.40 3.74 21.01
CA GLU A 319 7.89 3.06 22.21
C GLU A 319 8.37 1.65 21.88
N THR A 320 7.50 0.84 21.25
CA THR A 320 7.82 -0.55 20.90
C THR A 320 8.98 -0.64 19.90
N TRP A 321 9.06 0.27 18.93
CA TRP A 321 10.20 0.41 18.04
C TRP A 321 11.52 0.65 18.79
N SER A 322 11.50 1.49 19.83
CA SER A 322 12.68 1.84 20.62
C SER A 322 13.13 0.69 21.53
N GLU A 323 12.20 -0.19 21.93
CA GLU A 323 12.46 -1.40 22.72
C GLU A 323 13.06 -2.54 21.87
N LEU A 324 12.86 -2.54 20.54
CA LEU A 324 13.35 -3.59 19.65
C LEU A 324 14.88 -3.54 19.50
N PRO A 325 15.53 -4.70 19.25
CA PRO A 325 16.95 -4.75 18.92
C PRO A 325 17.21 -4.03 17.58
N SER A 326 18.44 -3.52 17.41
CA SER A 326 18.91 -2.65 16.33
C SER A 326 18.54 -1.18 16.47
N GLN A 327 19.56 -0.33 16.58
CA GLN A 327 19.44 1.14 16.50
C GLN A 327 19.81 1.68 15.11
N GLU A 328 20.08 0.79 14.14
CA GLU A 328 20.43 1.16 12.76
C GLU A 328 19.25 1.82 12.03
N TYR A 329 18.07 1.27 12.22
CA TYR A 329 16.84 1.73 11.57
C TYR A 329 16.12 2.74 12.45
N LYS A 330 15.72 3.86 11.83
CA LYS A 330 15.02 4.96 12.51
C LYS A 330 13.50 4.88 12.26
N LEU A 331 12.75 5.50 13.15
CA LEU A 331 11.32 5.76 12.99
C LEU A 331 11.10 7.25 13.19
N ILE A 332 10.45 7.89 12.22
CA ILE A 332 10.12 9.31 12.27
C ILE A 332 8.59 9.42 12.22
N VAL A 333 8.02 10.09 13.22
CA VAL A 333 6.59 10.41 13.20
C VAL A 333 6.42 11.66 12.36
N VAL A 334 5.78 11.50 11.20
CA VAL A 334 5.46 12.60 10.29
C VAL A 334 4.07 13.12 10.67
N LYS A 335 4.05 13.96 11.69
CA LYS A 335 2.81 14.46 12.27
C LYS A 335 2.26 15.61 11.45
N THR A 336 1.05 15.44 10.92
CA THR A 336 0.33 16.49 10.17
C THR A 336 -0.64 17.27 11.05
N SER A 337 -0.93 18.52 10.67
CA SER A 337 -1.94 19.37 11.32
C SER A 337 -3.37 19.13 10.81
N ILE A 338 -3.59 18.11 9.97
CA ILE A 338 -4.92 17.69 9.53
C ILE A 338 -5.77 17.32 10.78
N PRO A 339 -6.96 17.93 10.95
CA PRO A 339 -7.85 17.67 12.07
C PRO A 339 -8.55 16.30 11.96
N SER A 340 -9.21 15.87 13.05
CA SER A 340 -9.98 14.61 13.07
C SER A 340 -11.07 14.59 12.01
N ASN A 341 -11.74 15.72 11.80
CA ASN A 341 -12.84 15.91 10.87
C ASN A 341 -12.39 16.29 9.43
N TYR A 342 -11.27 15.72 8.96
CA TYR A 342 -10.60 16.04 7.71
C TYR A 342 -11.52 16.23 6.49
N TRP A 343 -12.60 15.46 6.35
CA TRP A 343 -13.51 15.58 5.20
C TRP A 343 -14.13 16.99 5.04
N ASN A 344 -14.24 17.76 6.13
CA ASN A 344 -14.75 19.13 6.14
C ASN A 344 -13.77 20.16 5.58
N MET A 345 -12.53 19.76 5.28
CA MET A 345 -11.52 20.67 4.76
C MET A 345 -11.80 21.04 3.31
N THR A 346 -11.50 22.30 2.97
CA THR A 346 -11.57 22.79 1.59
C THR A 346 -10.55 22.07 0.74
N GLU A 347 -10.77 21.96 -0.58
CA GLU A 347 -9.82 21.28 -1.47
C GLU A 347 -8.42 21.91 -1.47
N ASN A 348 -8.32 23.22 -1.26
CA ASN A 348 -7.02 23.89 -1.13
C ASN A 348 -6.28 23.54 0.17
N ASP A 349 -7.02 23.10 1.20
CA ASP A 349 -6.45 22.62 2.46
C ASP A 349 -6.23 21.09 2.44
N ARG A 350 -6.78 20.38 1.44
CA ARG A 350 -6.59 18.94 1.26
C ARG A 350 -5.19 18.70 0.70
N ASN A 351 -4.29 18.40 1.62
CA ASN A 351 -2.91 18.04 1.33
C ASN A 351 -2.85 16.67 0.66
N SER A 352 -2.33 16.60 -0.58
CA SER A 352 -2.25 15.36 -1.35
C SER A 352 -1.38 14.32 -0.68
N TYR A 353 -0.22 14.71 -0.14
CA TYR A 353 0.74 13.79 0.44
C TYR A 353 0.12 12.90 1.54
N PHE A 354 -0.54 13.50 2.53
CA PHE A 354 -1.04 12.78 3.70
C PHE A 354 -2.30 11.92 3.49
N VAL A 355 -2.88 11.93 2.28
CA VAL A 355 -4.23 11.35 2.04
C VAL A 355 -4.30 10.51 0.76
N MET A 356 -3.14 10.13 0.24
CA MET A 356 -3.00 9.37 -1.01
C MET A 356 -3.04 7.85 -0.84
N SER A 357 -3.04 7.33 0.40
CA SER A 357 -3.08 5.88 0.67
C SER A 357 -4.31 5.45 1.48
N ASP A 358 -4.48 4.15 1.69
CA ASP A 358 -5.67 3.50 2.24
C ASP A 358 -6.07 3.98 3.66
N HIS A 359 -5.14 4.54 4.44
CA HIS A 359 -5.44 5.12 5.77
C HIS A 359 -6.40 6.31 5.66
N ALA A 360 -6.39 7.04 4.54
CA ALA A 360 -7.23 8.20 4.31
C ALA A 360 -8.73 7.87 4.43
N SER A 361 -9.13 6.67 3.99
CA SER A 361 -10.52 6.18 4.10
C SER A 361 -11.00 6.10 5.55
N PHE A 362 -10.10 5.82 6.51
CA PHE A 362 -10.41 5.80 7.94
C PHE A 362 -10.58 7.23 8.48
N TRP A 363 -9.65 8.12 8.11
CA TRP A 363 -9.71 9.53 8.50
C TRP A 363 -10.96 10.24 8.00
N GLN A 364 -11.44 9.88 6.80
CA GLN A 364 -12.62 10.45 6.14
C GLN A 364 -13.95 9.77 6.51
N SER A 365 -13.98 8.85 7.48
CA SER A 365 -15.19 8.11 7.87
C SER A 365 -16.42 9.00 8.16
N ALA A 366 -16.22 10.18 8.76
CA ALA A 366 -17.30 11.14 9.03
C ALA A 366 -18.00 11.67 7.76
N ARG A 367 -17.39 11.54 6.56
CA ARG A 367 -18.04 11.85 5.27
C ARG A 367 -19.33 11.06 5.09
N LYS A 368 -19.35 9.80 5.51
CA LYS A 368 -20.52 8.91 5.40
C LYS A 368 -21.23 8.72 6.72
N PHE A 369 -20.51 8.77 7.84
CA PHE A 369 -21.04 8.53 9.18
C PHE A 369 -20.76 9.72 10.10
N PRO A 370 -21.57 10.80 10.06
CA PRO A 370 -21.31 12.01 10.85
C PRO A 370 -21.23 11.81 12.37
N HIS A 371 -21.76 10.70 12.90
CA HIS A 371 -21.64 10.31 14.32
C HIS A 371 -20.30 9.65 14.67
N VAL A 372 -19.50 9.27 13.67
CA VAL A 372 -18.14 8.74 13.82
C VAL A 372 -17.18 9.87 13.44
N ASP A 373 -16.72 10.66 14.42
CA ASP A 373 -15.87 11.84 14.16
C ASP A 373 -14.64 11.51 13.28
N THR A 374 -13.91 10.46 13.66
CA THR A 374 -12.84 9.87 12.85
C THR A 374 -12.56 8.45 13.31
N LEU A 375 -11.95 7.65 12.44
CA LEU A 375 -11.37 6.36 12.80
C LEU A 375 -9.85 6.54 12.86
N PRO A 376 -9.22 6.43 14.05
CA PRO A 376 -7.78 6.63 14.16
C PRO A 376 -6.98 5.65 13.30
N ALA A 377 -6.03 6.15 12.53
CA ALA A 377 -5.20 5.34 11.65
C ALA A 377 -3.83 6.00 11.45
N VAL A 378 -2.80 5.20 11.27
CA VAL A 378 -1.46 5.67 10.87
C VAL A 378 -1.04 4.96 9.59
N LEU A 379 -0.34 5.69 8.71
CA LEU A 379 0.36 5.12 7.57
C LEU A 379 1.81 4.82 7.98
N LEU A 380 2.24 3.60 7.72
CA LEU A 380 3.65 3.19 7.80
C LEU A 380 4.18 3.19 6.38
N SER A 381 5.10 4.09 6.08
CA SER A 381 5.70 4.19 4.75
C SER A 381 7.19 4.49 4.81
N ASP A 382 7.94 3.96 3.88
CA ASP A 382 9.29 4.38 3.56
C ASP A 382 9.31 5.57 2.61
N GLU A 383 8.16 6.11 2.20
CA GLU A 383 8.08 7.25 1.27
C GLU A 383 8.87 6.94 -0.01
N GLY A 384 8.79 5.70 -0.50
CA GLY A 384 9.68 5.15 -1.52
C GLY A 384 9.59 5.89 -2.86
N GLU A 385 8.47 6.53 -3.16
CA GLU A 385 8.32 7.47 -4.28
C GLU A 385 9.27 8.68 -4.19
N TYR A 386 9.80 8.97 -3.01
CA TYR A 386 10.79 10.00 -2.72
C TYR A 386 12.17 9.46 -2.31
N ARG A 387 12.37 8.13 -2.27
CA ARG A 387 13.59 7.49 -1.74
C ARG A 387 14.38 6.68 -2.76
N GLY A 388 15.67 6.99 -2.88
CA GLY A 388 16.69 6.16 -3.51
C GLY A 388 16.27 5.57 -4.87
N TYR A 389 16.56 4.29 -5.06
CA TYR A 389 16.19 3.52 -6.26
C TYR A 389 14.67 3.51 -6.51
N GLN A 390 13.86 3.37 -5.47
CA GLN A 390 12.40 3.30 -5.62
C GLN A 390 11.82 4.61 -6.17
N SER A 391 12.42 5.77 -5.89
CA SER A 391 11.95 7.06 -6.45
C SER A 391 12.03 7.12 -7.97
N GLU A 392 12.95 6.35 -8.58
CA GLU A 392 13.05 6.23 -10.03
C GLU A 392 12.14 5.14 -10.58
N CYS A 393 11.64 4.24 -9.73
CA CYS A 393 10.89 3.04 -10.08
C CYS A 393 9.43 3.03 -9.66
N TYR A 394 8.98 4.01 -8.88
CA TYR A 394 7.59 4.19 -8.50
C TYR A 394 6.67 4.17 -9.73
N HIS A 395 5.65 3.32 -9.70
CA HIS A 395 4.73 3.02 -10.81
C HIS A 395 5.39 2.52 -12.12
N LYS A 396 6.59 1.94 -12.06
CA LYS A 396 7.32 1.42 -13.23
C LYS A 396 7.74 -0.03 -13.02
N SER A 397 8.01 -0.72 -14.12
CA SER A 397 8.43 -2.13 -14.12
C SER A 397 9.74 -2.46 -13.36
N CYS A 398 10.50 -1.43 -12.96
CA CYS A 398 11.74 -1.60 -12.21
C CYS A 398 11.51 -1.71 -10.69
N ASP A 399 10.30 -1.43 -10.18
CA ASP A 399 9.86 -1.87 -8.87
C ASP A 399 9.60 -3.39 -8.91
N ASN A 400 10.65 -4.13 -8.62
CA ASN A 400 10.68 -5.57 -8.78
C ASN A 400 11.64 -6.23 -7.78
N LYS A 401 11.85 -7.54 -7.94
CA LYS A 401 12.61 -8.38 -7.00
C LYS A 401 14.07 -7.96 -6.78
N ILE A 402 14.64 -7.05 -7.58
CA ILE A 402 16.00 -6.50 -7.36
C ILE A 402 16.10 -5.80 -5.99
N GLN A 403 14.98 -5.28 -5.47
CA GLN A 403 14.92 -4.63 -4.15
C GLN A 403 14.99 -5.62 -2.97
N LEU A 404 14.85 -6.93 -3.22
CA LEU A 404 14.86 -7.98 -2.18
C LEU A 404 16.28 -8.36 -1.78
N ASN A 405 16.93 -7.45 -1.05
CA ASN A 405 18.22 -7.68 -0.42
C ASN A 405 18.07 -7.79 1.12
N GLU A 406 19.10 -8.30 1.79
CA GLU A 406 19.08 -8.53 3.24
C GLU A 406 18.78 -7.24 4.03
N LYS A 407 19.38 -6.11 3.65
CA LYS A 407 19.23 -4.85 4.38
C LYS A 407 17.78 -4.35 4.36
N ASN A 408 17.17 -4.35 3.18
CA ASN A 408 15.77 -3.98 2.99
C ASN A 408 14.82 -4.92 3.73
N LEU A 409 15.07 -6.24 3.66
CA LEU A 409 14.22 -7.22 4.34
C LEU A 409 14.35 -7.14 5.87
N GLN A 410 15.53 -6.85 6.42
CA GLN A 410 15.73 -6.63 7.85
C GLN A 410 15.09 -5.33 8.33
N PHE A 411 15.18 -4.26 7.54
CA PHE A 411 14.47 -3.00 7.79
C PHE A 411 12.96 -3.23 7.89
N MET A 412 12.39 -3.88 6.88
CA MET A 412 10.98 -4.26 6.85
C MET A 412 10.59 -5.19 8.01
N ALA A 413 11.43 -6.17 8.35
CA ALA A 413 11.19 -7.07 9.48
C ALA A 413 11.11 -6.31 10.82
N LYS A 414 11.88 -5.24 11.02
CA LYS A 414 11.76 -4.39 12.20
C LYS A 414 10.42 -3.64 12.26
N VAL A 415 9.90 -3.17 11.12
CA VAL A 415 8.56 -2.56 11.03
C VAL A 415 7.49 -3.57 11.44
N VAL A 416 7.53 -4.78 10.89
CA VAL A 416 6.62 -5.88 11.24
C VAL A 416 6.69 -6.21 12.73
N ASN A 417 7.90 -6.35 13.28
CA ASN A 417 8.10 -6.64 14.70
C ASN A 417 7.57 -5.52 15.60
N ALA A 418 7.68 -4.25 15.20
CA ALA A 418 7.15 -3.14 15.99
C ALA A 418 5.62 -3.22 16.10
N VAL A 419 4.94 -3.57 15.01
CA VAL A 419 3.48 -3.78 15.02
C VAL A 419 3.09 -5.01 15.86
N ILE A 420 3.83 -6.11 15.75
CA ILE A 420 3.61 -7.33 16.56
C ILE A 420 3.75 -7.02 18.06
N GLU A 421 4.88 -6.43 18.45
CA GLU A 421 5.18 -6.08 19.84
C GLU A 421 4.18 -5.07 20.41
N ASN A 422 3.73 -4.11 19.59
CA ASN A 422 2.66 -3.19 19.96
C ASN A 422 1.38 -3.96 20.33
N CYS A 423 0.98 -4.93 19.52
CA CYS A 423 -0.19 -5.75 19.80
C CYS A 423 -0.01 -6.63 21.04
N GLU A 424 1.15 -7.24 21.23
CA GLU A 424 1.40 -8.16 22.34
C GLU A 424 1.57 -7.46 23.69
N LYS A 425 2.45 -6.47 23.77
CA LYS A 425 2.79 -5.78 25.04
C LYS A 425 1.71 -4.83 25.49
N ARG A 426 1.07 -4.12 24.57
CA ARG A 426 0.00 -3.16 24.88
C ARG A 426 -1.39 -3.80 24.80
N ARG A 427 -1.47 -5.10 24.47
CA ARG A 427 -2.69 -5.93 24.32
C ARG A 427 -3.75 -5.32 23.41
N CYS A 428 -3.37 -4.37 22.55
CA CYS A 428 -4.30 -3.54 21.79
C CYS A 428 -5.37 -2.85 22.69
N ASP A 429 -5.02 -2.45 23.92
CA ASP A 429 -5.97 -1.90 24.90
C ASP A 429 -5.81 -0.39 25.12
N LYS A 430 -6.81 0.39 24.70
CA LYS A 430 -6.94 1.85 24.94
C LYS A 430 -6.81 2.30 26.41
N GLN A 431 -7.09 1.45 27.40
CA GLN A 431 -6.99 1.83 28.83
C GLN A 431 -5.58 1.71 29.42
N LYS A 432 -4.81 0.65 29.12
CA LYS A 432 -3.38 0.58 29.51
C LYS A 432 -2.51 1.60 28.79
N LEU A 433 -3.05 2.10 27.69
CA LEU A 433 -2.54 3.16 26.87
C LEU A 433 -2.76 4.58 27.45
N MET A 434 -3.54 4.72 28.54
CA MET A 434 -3.69 5.97 29.29
C MET A 434 -3.23 5.90 30.76
N ILE A 435 -3.02 4.70 31.33
CA ILE A 435 -2.72 4.53 32.77
C ILE A 435 -1.34 5.05 33.19
N ASN A 436 -0.40 5.26 32.25
CA ASN A 436 0.90 5.85 32.59
C ASN A 436 0.90 7.39 32.68
N TYR A 437 -0.24 8.07 32.45
CA TYR A 437 -0.24 9.53 32.27
C TYR A 437 -1.46 10.27 32.85
N LEU A 438 -2.15 9.70 33.84
CA LEU A 438 -2.85 10.45 34.89
C LEU A 438 -2.01 10.39 36.16
#